data_AF-A0AAD8KWE9-F1
#
_entry.id   AF-A0AAD8KWE9-F1
#
_cell.length_a   1.000
_cell.length_b   1.000
_cell.length_c   1.000
_cell.angle_alpha   90.00
_cell.angle_beta   90.00
_cell.angle_gamma   90.00
#
_symmetry.space_group_name_H-M   'P 1'
#
loop_
_entity.id
_entity.type
_entity.pdbx_description
1 polymer ?
#
loop_
_entity_poly.entity_id
_entity_poly.type
_entity_poly.pdbx_seq_one_letter_code
_entity_poly.pdbx_strand_id
1 'polypeptide(L)' 'MLYCGFIIEAKVGDEFFLKSILNSTKIVARGWVKSLDPNQLVGSIELGQEWCEVNVQVPIKKMKIW' A
#
# COMPACT_ATOMS: atom_id res chain seq x y z
N MET A 1 -5.41 10.02 -7.68
CA MET A 1 -4.65 8.93 -8.34
C MET A 1 -3.28 8.87 -7.66
N LEU A 2 -2.93 7.70 -7.11
CA LEU A 2 -1.70 7.45 -6.34
C LEU A 2 -0.89 6.38 -7.08
N TYR A 3 0.43 6.39 -6.93
CA TYR A 3 1.28 5.34 -7.49
C TYR A 3 2.23 4.79 -6.42
N CYS A 4 2.42 3.47 -6.45
CA CYS A 4 3.41 2.78 -5.64
C CYS A 4 4.76 2.83 -6.39
N GLY A 5 5.86 3.11 -5.67
CA GLY A 5 7.20 3.01 -6.25
C GLY A 5 7.56 1.56 -6.55
N PHE A 6 8.33 1.32 -7.61
CA PHE A 6 8.79 -0.01 -8.03
C PHE A 6 9.54 -0.72 -6.88
N ILE A 7 9.02 -1.85 -6.42
CA ILE A 7 9.74 -2.78 -5.54
C ILE A 7 10.15 -3.96 -6.42
N ILE A 8 11.46 -4.16 -6.59
CA ILE A 8 12.01 -5.21 -7.46
C ILE A 8 11.89 -6.59 -6.81
N GLU A 9 11.99 -6.67 -5.47
CA GLU A 9 11.71 -7.86 -4.66
C GLU A 9 11.07 -7.45 -3.34
N ALA A 10 9.77 -7.66 -3.20
CA ALA A 10 9.04 -7.35 -1.97
C ALA A 10 9.17 -8.51 -0.98
N LYS A 11 9.46 -8.21 0.28
CA LYS A 11 9.44 -9.15 1.41
C LYS A 11 8.32 -8.77 2.38
N VAL A 12 7.74 -9.75 3.07
CA VAL A 12 6.79 -9.47 4.15
C VAL A 12 7.47 -8.60 5.20
N GLY A 13 6.82 -7.49 5.56
CA GLY A 13 7.36 -6.47 6.45
C GLY A 13 8.05 -5.30 5.72
N ASP A 14 8.32 -5.40 4.42
CA ASP A 14 8.91 -4.28 3.67
C ASP A 14 7.99 -3.06 3.67
N GLU A 15 8.61 -1.91 3.87
CA GLU A 15 7.92 -0.63 3.91
C GLU A 15 7.82 0.00 2.54
N PHE A 16 6.66 0.58 2.24
CA PHE A 16 6.44 1.39 1.06
C PHE A 16 5.72 2.70 1.37
N PHE A 17 5.90 3.65 0.45
CA PHE A 17 5.29 4.97 0.53
C PHE A 17 4.45 5.22 -0.72
N LEU A 18 3.17 5.57 -0.51
CA LEU A 18 2.34 6.08 -1.59
C LEU A 18 2.57 7.58 -1.72
N LYS A 19 2.95 7.98 -2.93
CA LYS A 19 3.20 9.39 -3.27
C LYS A 19 2.05 9.96 -4.08
N SER A 20 1.81 11.25 -3.91
CA SER A 20 0.85 11.97 -4.75
C SER A 20 1.37 12.06 -6.18
N ILE A 21 0.55 11.70 -7.17
CA ILE A 21 0.89 11.90 -8.59
C ILE A 21 1.05 13.38 -8.93
N LEU A 22 0.26 14.26 -8.30
CA LEU A 22 0.31 15.70 -8.53
C LEU A 22 1.51 16.38 -7.84
N ASN A 23 2.09 15.72 -6.83
CA ASN A 23 3.26 16.23 -6.11
C ASN A 23 4.06 15.04 -5.57
N SER A 24 5.07 14.63 -6.31
CA SER A 24 5.89 13.44 -6.02
C SER A 24 6.71 13.53 -4.73
N THR A 25 6.90 14.73 -4.18
CA THR A 25 7.55 14.92 -2.87
C THR A 25 6.61 14.65 -1.70
N LYS A 26 5.29 14.68 -1.93
CA LYS A 26 4.28 14.48 -0.91
C LYS A 26 3.95 12.99 -0.76
N ILE A 27 4.32 12.44 0.39
CA ILE A 27 3.84 11.13 0.87
C ILE A 27 2.40 11.32 1.36
N VAL A 28 1.49 10.50 0.86
CA VAL A 28 0.07 10.53 1.22
C VAL A 28 -0.37 9.35 2.07
N ALA A 29 0.41 8.27 2.06
CA ALA A 29 0.18 7.11 2.90
C ALA A 29 1.49 6.34 3.07
N ARG A 30 1.56 5.60 4.16
CA ARG A 30 2.63 4.65 4.49
C ARG A 30 2.02 3.27 4.55
N GLY A 31 2.76 2.24 4.19
CA GLY A 31 2.27 0.89 4.35
C GLY A 31 3.39 -0.13 4.42
N TRP A 32 2.99 -1.38 4.64
CA TRP A 32 3.89 -2.52 4.68
C TRP A 32 3.32 -3.71 3.94
N VAL A 33 4.19 -4.51 3.36
CA VAL A 33 3.83 -5.80 2.76
C VAL A 33 3.37 -6.74 3.88
N LYS A 34 2.13 -7.20 3.79
CA LYS A 34 1.50 -8.08 4.76
C LYS A 34 1.62 -9.55 4.36
N SER A 35 1.46 -9.87 3.09
CA SER A 35 1.57 -11.24 2.60
C SER A 35 2.09 -11.31 1.17
N LEU A 36 2.80 -12.39 0.88
CA LEU A 36 3.26 -12.82 -0.44
C LEU A 36 2.73 -14.21 -0.79
N ASP A 37 1.86 -14.80 0.05
CA ASP A 37 1.27 -16.10 -0.23
C ASP A 37 0.27 -15.96 -1.40
N PRO A 38 0.54 -16.59 -2.57
CA PRO A 38 -0.32 -16.44 -3.73
C PRO A 38 -1.73 -16.98 -3.51
N ASN A 39 -1.93 -17.88 -2.53
CA ASN A 39 -3.24 -18.45 -2.20
C ASN A 39 -3.99 -17.63 -1.16
N GLN A 40 -3.37 -16.57 -0.63
CA GLN A 40 -4.02 -15.71 0.35
C GLN A 40 -5.22 -15.00 -0.29
N LEU A 41 -6.37 -15.11 0.37
CA LEU A 41 -7.59 -14.44 -0.08
C LEU A 41 -7.60 -12.98 0.40
N VAL A 42 -7.59 -12.06 -0.56
CA VAL A 42 -7.79 -10.62 -0.33
C VAL A 42 -9.13 -10.21 -0.92
N GLY A 43 -10.08 -9.86 -0.06
CA GLY A 43 -11.45 -9.53 -0.51
C GLY A 43 -12.14 -10.70 -1.22
N SER A 44 -11.89 -11.93 -0.77
CA SER A 44 -12.40 -13.18 -1.36
C SER A 44 -11.82 -13.57 -2.72
N ILE A 45 -10.70 -12.96 -3.13
CA ILE A 45 -9.99 -13.28 -4.37
C ILE A 45 -8.56 -13.73 -3.99
N GLU A 46 -8.09 -14.81 -4.62
CA GLU A 46 -6.69 -15.25 -4.47
C GLU A 46 -5.73 -14.17 -4.99
N LEU A 47 -4.68 -13.92 -4.23
CA LEU A 47 -3.69 -12.91 -4.53
C LEU A 47 -2.99 -13.17 -5.88
N GLY A 48 -2.60 -14.42 -6.13
CA GLY A 48 -1.82 -14.82 -7.31
C GLY A 48 -0.31 -14.58 -7.16
N GLN A 49 0.49 -15.22 -8.02
CA GLN A 49 1.96 -15.27 -7.89
C GLN A 49 2.67 -13.91 -8.08
N GLU A 50 2.07 -12.99 -8.83
CA GLU A 50 2.68 -11.71 -9.19
C GLU A 50 2.25 -10.55 -8.27
N TRP A 51 1.55 -10.85 -7.18
CA TRP A 51 0.93 -9.85 -6.33
C TRP A 51 1.30 -10.02 -4.86
N CYS A 52 1.21 -8.93 -4.11
CA CYS A 52 1.41 -8.90 -2.66
C CYS A 52 0.22 -8.24 -1.98
N GLU A 53 -0.17 -8.71 -0.79
CA GLU A 53 -1.11 -7.99 0.06
C GLU A 53 -0.35 -6.92 0.83
N VAL A 54 -0.89 -5.71 0.86
CA VAL A 54 -0.30 -4.59 1.59
C VAL A 54 -1.28 -3.99 2.59
N ASN A 55 -0.79 -3.65 3.77
CA ASN A 55 -1.51 -2.83 4.74
C ASN A 55 -1.13 -1.36 4.54
N VAL A 56 -2.12 -0.49 4.34
CA VAL A 56 -1.91 0.95 4.13
C VAL A 56 -2.48 1.75 5.30
N GLN A 57 -1.64 2.62 5.87
CA GLN A 57 -2.03 3.66 6.82
C GLN A 57 -2.14 5.01 6.12
N VAL A 58 -3.34 5.58 6.14
CA VAL A 58 -3.62 6.89 5.56
C VAL A 58 -3.88 7.90 6.67
N PRO A 59 -3.14 9.02 6.75
CA PRO A 59 -3.47 10.11 7.64
C PRO A 59 -4.76 10.79 7.17
N ILE A 60 -5.81 10.72 7.99
CA ILE A 60 -7.08 11.40 7.73
C ILE A 60 -7.12 12.67 8.56
N LYS A 61 -7.25 13.82 7.88
CA LYS A 61 -7.51 15.09 8.58
C LYS A 61 -8.89 15.01 9.21
N LYS A 62 -8.96 15.05 10.54
CA LYS A 62 -10.25 15.24 11.24
C LYS A 62 -10.83 16.58 10.76
N MET A 63 -11.98 16.54 10.08
CA MET A 63 -12.79 17.74 9.98
C MET A 63 -13.19 18.11 11.40
N LYS A 64 -12.83 19.33 11.84
CA LYS A 64 -13.50 19.93 12.99
C LYS A 64 -14.94 20.19 12.53
N ILE A 65 -15.81 19.26 12.87
CA ILE A 65 -17.19 19.63 13.18
C ILE A 65 -17.05 20.43 14.48
N TRP A 66 -17.72 21.58 14.59
CA TRP A 66 -17.59 22.63 15.63
C TRP A 66 -16.42 23.62 15.45
#